data_AF-A0A354PET3-F1
#
_entry.id   AF-A0A354PET3-F1
#
_cell.length_a   1.000
_cell.length_b   1.000
_cell.length_c   1.000
_cell.angle_alpha   90.00
_cell.angle_beta   90.00
_cell.angle_gamma   90.00
#
_symmetry.space_group_name_H-M   'P 1'
#
loop_
_entity.id
_entity.type
_entity.pdbx_description
1 polymer ?
#
loop_
_entity_poly.entity_id
_entity_poly.type
_entity_poly.pdbx_seq_one_letter_code
_entity_poly.pdbx_strand_id
1 'polypeptide(L)'
;MFLKTLEVGGHFVVARLNDDTFWDGYRFVHDIEAAKRFESYSGAFIEIFEIEDQYGESAKQRTYILPVTVRVTGNVTRKEIGEYLNSAAELIMNRDDFGNGPSPESYVEPEIHWHLIKEMPDRLDEDPDEPDFSWGYHIDPDDI
;
A
#
# COMPACT_ATOMS: atom_id res chain seq x y z
N MET A 1 0.82 -4.89 15.02
CA MET A 1 0.68 -4.63 16.47
C MET A 1 -0.22 -3.41 16.62
N PHE A 2 -1.21 -3.38 17.50
CA PHE A 2 -2.06 -2.19 17.67
C PHE A 2 -1.63 -1.43 18.92
N LEU A 3 -1.03 -0.26 18.72
CA LEU A 3 -0.51 0.61 19.78
C LEU A 3 -1.35 1.88 19.90
N LYS A 4 -1.43 2.42 21.12
CA LYS A 4 -2.15 3.67 21.39
C LYS A 4 -1.45 4.46 22.49
N THR A 5 -1.42 5.79 22.32
CA THR A 5 -0.99 6.70 23.37
C THR A 5 -2.12 6.95 24.38
N LEU A 6 -1.82 6.85 25.67
CA LEU A 6 -2.75 7.14 26.77
C LEU A 6 -2.14 8.17 27.74
N GLU A 7 -2.97 9.09 28.23
CA GLU A 7 -2.57 10.05 29.29
C GLU A 7 -2.81 9.44 30.67
N VAL A 8 -1.80 9.48 31.53
CA VAL A 8 -1.81 8.90 32.87
C VAL A 8 -1.09 9.84 33.84
N GLY A 9 -1.85 10.58 34.65
CA GLY A 9 -1.29 11.40 35.74
C GLY A 9 -0.26 12.45 35.28
N GLY A 10 -0.55 13.15 34.17
CA GLY A 10 0.31 14.19 33.61
C GLY A 10 1.47 13.69 32.74
N HIS A 11 1.55 12.38 32.50
CA HIS A 11 2.48 11.75 31.57
C HIS A 11 1.70 10.98 30.50
N PHE A 12 2.39 10.54 29.47
CA PHE A 12 1.84 9.70 28.41
C PHE A 12 2.54 8.33 28.42
N VAL A 13 1.79 7.30 28.06
CA VAL A 13 2.28 5.92 27.93
C VAL A 13 1.87 5.34 26.58
N VAL A 14 2.64 4.37 26.08
CA VAL A 14 2.27 3.59 24.88
C VAL A 14 1.68 2.27 25.34
N ALA A 15 0.41 2.03 25.04
CA ALA A 15 -0.32 0.82 25.41
C ALA A 15 -0.54 -0.09 24.20
N ARG A 16 -0.45 -1.41 24.41
CA ARG A 16 -0.88 -2.40 23.44
C ARG A 16 -2.35 -2.71 23.67
N LEU A 17 -3.16 -2.52 22.63
CA LEU A 17 -4.63 -2.64 22.72
C LEU A 17 -5.12 -4.09 22.92
N ASN A 18 -4.24 -5.08 22.74
CA ASN A 18 -4.60 -6.49 22.72
C ASN A 18 -4.44 -7.19 24.07
N ASP A 19 -3.65 -6.64 25.01
CA ASP A 19 -3.27 -7.35 26.24
C ASP A 19 -3.02 -6.43 27.45
N ASP A 20 -3.50 -5.17 27.41
CA ASP A 20 -3.37 -4.18 28.51
C ASP A 20 -1.93 -4.07 29.06
N THR A 21 -0.94 -4.18 28.18
CA THR A 21 0.48 -3.94 28.51
C THR A 21 0.95 -2.58 28.03
N PHE A 22 1.94 -2.02 28.70
CA PHE A 22 2.49 -0.69 28.48
C PHE A 22 3.98 -0.76 28.16
N TRP A 23 4.47 0.09 27.27
CA TRP A 23 5.89 0.15 26.90
C TRP A 23 6.72 0.88 27.98
N ASP A 24 7.74 0.24 28.53
CA ASP A 24 8.67 0.83 29.51
C ASP A 24 9.90 1.52 28.86
N GLY A 25 9.99 1.51 27.53
CA GLY A 25 11.16 1.97 26.77
C GLY A 25 12.06 0.84 26.27
N TYR A 26 11.81 -0.41 26.69
CA TYR A 26 12.55 -1.59 26.26
C TYR A 26 11.63 -2.78 25.93
N ARG A 27 10.53 -2.92 26.67
CA ARG A 27 9.57 -4.01 26.55
C ARG A 27 8.18 -3.59 27.03
N PHE A 28 7.20 -4.44 26.72
CA PHE A 28 5.84 -4.30 27.22
C PHE A 28 5.71 -4.94 28.61
N VAL A 29 5.19 -4.19 29.58
CA VAL A 29 5.01 -4.56 30.99
C VAL A 29 3.59 -4.27 31.46
N HIS A 30 3.13 -4.90 32.54
CA HIS A 30 1.82 -4.59 33.15
C HIS A 30 1.88 -3.43 34.15
N ASP A 31 3.08 -3.01 34.56
CA ASP A 31 3.27 -1.91 35.49
C ASP A 31 3.21 -0.57 34.77
N ILE A 32 2.12 0.15 34.95
CA ILE A 32 1.88 1.44 34.32
C ILE A 32 2.83 2.54 34.83
N GLU A 33 3.30 2.45 36.08
CA GLU A 33 4.23 3.45 36.63
C GLU A 33 5.59 3.34 35.98
N ALA A 34 6.04 2.11 35.68
CA ALA A 34 7.26 1.87 34.90
C ALA A 34 7.17 2.40 33.46
N ALA A 35 5.96 2.58 32.92
CA ALA A 35 5.70 3.04 31.56
C ALA A 35 5.45 4.56 31.43
N LYS A 36 5.33 5.31 32.54
CA LYS A 36 5.15 6.78 32.56
C LYS A 36 6.43 7.52 32.19
N ARG A 37 6.83 7.40 30.94
CA ARG A 37 8.12 7.92 30.44
C ARG A 37 7.98 9.19 29.60
N PHE A 38 6.84 9.37 28.93
CA PHE A 38 6.69 10.45 27.97
C PHE A 38 6.04 11.67 28.61
N GLU A 39 6.75 12.80 28.65
CA GLU A 39 6.22 14.07 29.15
C GLU A 39 5.17 14.69 28.20
N SER A 40 5.10 14.21 26.96
CA SER A 40 4.18 14.73 25.94
C SER A 40 3.60 13.62 25.07
N TYR A 41 2.40 13.87 24.55
CA TYR A 41 1.74 13.01 23.57
C TYR A 41 2.64 12.77 22.35
N SER A 42 3.29 13.82 21.84
CA SER A 42 4.17 13.73 20.68
C SER A 42 5.35 12.78 20.93
N GLY A 43 5.93 12.81 22.13
CA GLY A 43 7.01 11.88 22.50
C GLY A 43 6.55 10.42 22.47
N ALA A 44 5.39 10.13 23.06
CA ALA A 44 4.82 8.78 23.04
C ALA A 44 4.40 8.33 21.63
N PHE A 45 3.95 9.26 20.78
CA PHE A 45 3.55 8.95 19.40
C PHE A 45 4.75 8.66 18.49
N ILE A 46 5.87 9.39 18.66
CA ILE A 46 7.13 9.09 17.98
C ILE A 46 7.62 7.68 18.36
N GLU A 47 7.56 7.34 19.64
CA GLU A 47 7.96 6.00 20.10
C GLU A 47 7.09 4.89 19.46
N ILE A 48 5.79 5.12 19.27
CA ILE A 48 4.92 4.15 18.56
C ILE A 48 5.48 3.87 17.16
N PHE A 49 5.89 4.91 16.42
CA PHE A 49 6.51 4.70 15.12
C PHE A 49 7.82 3.94 15.20
N GLU A 50 8.68 4.23 16.18
CA GLU A 50 9.94 3.50 16.36
C GLU A 50 9.70 2.04 16.73
N ILE A 51 8.70 1.74 17.57
CA ILE A 51 8.31 0.36 17.90
C ILE A 51 7.71 -0.34 16.67
N GLU A 52 6.89 0.35 15.89
CA GLU A 52 6.32 -0.19 14.65
C GLU A 52 7.40 -0.40 13.57
N ASP A 53 8.43 0.43 13.51
CA ASP A 53 9.57 0.24 12.60
C ASP A 53 10.48 -0.92 13.05
N GLN A 54 10.76 -0.99 14.37
CA GLN A 54 11.67 -1.99 14.94
C GLN A 54 11.03 -3.39 15.07
N TYR A 55 9.74 -3.46 15.35
CA TYR A 55 9.03 -4.70 15.68
C TYR A 55 7.78 -4.96 14.81
N GLY A 56 7.37 -4.00 13.99
CA GLY A 56 6.25 -4.19 13.07
C GLY A 56 6.68 -5.01 11.88
N GLU A 57 6.22 -6.26 11.82
CA GLU A 57 6.13 -7.06 10.58
C GLU A 57 5.20 -6.44 9.50
N SER A 58 4.82 -5.17 9.63
CA SER A 58 3.79 -4.49 8.85
C SER A 58 4.31 -3.30 8.05
N ALA A 59 5.41 -3.50 7.33
CA ALA A 59 5.65 -2.84 6.04
C ALA A 59 6.74 -3.57 5.24
N LYS A 60 6.66 -4.90 5.12
CA LYS A 60 7.26 -5.49 3.91
C LYS A 60 6.52 -4.85 2.75
N GLN A 61 7.23 -4.11 1.91
CA GLN A 61 6.67 -3.57 0.68
C GLN A 61 6.08 -4.74 -0.11
N ARG A 62 4.74 -4.77 -0.25
CA ARG A 62 4.07 -5.80 -1.04
C ARG A 62 3.66 -5.18 -2.35
N THR A 63 4.18 -5.73 -3.43
CA THR A 63 3.76 -5.35 -4.77
C THR A 63 2.64 -6.29 -5.20
N TYR A 64 1.56 -5.76 -5.72
CA TYR A 64 0.45 -6.56 -6.25
C TYR A 64 0.33 -6.33 -7.75
N ILE A 65 0.11 -7.42 -8.48
CA ILE A 65 -0.31 -7.40 -9.87
C ILE A 65 -1.83 -7.34 -9.89
N LEU A 66 -2.36 -6.39 -10.65
CA LEU A 66 -3.78 -6.30 -10.95
C LEU A 66 -3.98 -6.26 -12.46
N PRO A 67 -4.60 -7.28 -13.07
CA PRO A 67 -4.97 -7.24 -14.46
C PRO A 67 -6.03 -6.15 -14.68
N VAL A 68 -5.86 -5.39 -15.75
CA VAL A 68 -6.82 -4.39 -16.21
C VAL A 68 -7.19 -4.66 -17.66
N THR A 69 -8.48 -4.57 -17.98
CA THR A 69 -8.93 -4.50 -19.36
C THR A 69 -9.19 -3.04 -19.69
N VAL A 70 -8.64 -2.56 -20.81
CA VAL A 70 -8.85 -1.19 -21.26
C VAL A 70 -9.64 -1.17 -22.55
N ARG A 71 -10.75 -0.45 -22.55
CA ARG A 71 -11.49 -0.12 -23.76
C ARG A 71 -11.08 1.26 -24.24
N VAL A 72 -10.72 1.35 -25.52
CA VAL A 72 -10.19 2.57 -26.11
C VAL A 72 -11.05 2.98 -27.31
N THR A 73 -11.39 4.26 -27.37
CA THR A 73 -11.95 4.87 -28.58
C THR A 73 -11.18 6.13 -28.94
N GLY A 74 -11.07 6.40 -30.24
CA GLY A 74 -10.26 7.49 -30.79
C GLY A 74 -8.92 7.00 -31.33
N ASN A 75 -8.13 7.91 -31.90
CA ASN A 75 -6.82 7.60 -32.47
C ASN A 75 -5.72 7.85 -31.46
N VAL A 76 -5.38 6.82 -30.69
CA VAL A 76 -4.34 6.88 -29.64
C VAL A 76 -3.49 5.62 -29.67
N THR A 77 -2.21 5.76 -29.34
CA THR A 77 -1.23 4.68 -29.37
C THR A 77 -1.18 3.93 -28.04
N ARG A 78 -0.68 2.68 -28.08
CA ARG A 78 -0.45 1.86 -26.88
C ARG A 78 0.44 2.58 -25.85
N LYS A 79 1.45 3.31 -26.32
CA LYS A 79 2.36 4.07 -25.46
C LYS A 79 1.63 5.20 -24.72
N GLU A 80 0.84 5.99 -25.43
CA GLU A 80 0.05 7.10 -24.83
C GLU A 80 -0.97 6.58 -23.80
N ILE A 81 -1.58 5.41 -24.06
CA ILE A 81 -2.48 4.76 -23.10
C ILE A 81 -1.72 4.34 -21.83
N GLY A 82 -0.54 3.74 -21.98
CA GLY A 82 0.29 3.31 -20.86
C GLY A 82 0.74 4.50 -19.99
N GLU A 83 1.19 5.59 -20.62
CA GLU A 83 1.58 6.82 -19.92
C GLU A 83 0.40 7.47 -19.19
N TYR A 84 -0.80 7.49 -19.81
CA TYR A 84 -2.02 7.98 -19.16
C TYR A 84 -2.43 7.15 -17.96
N LEU A 85 -2.45 5.81 -18.06
CA LEU A 85 -2.82 4.94 -16.95
C LEU A 85 -1.80 5.03 -15.80
N ASN A 86 -0.50 5.12 -16.10
CA ASN A 86 0.52 5.32 -15.07
C ASN A 86 0.31 6.64 -14.34
N SER A 87 0.08 7.72 -15.09
CA SER A 87 -0.18 9.05 -14.52
C SER A 87 -1.47 9.10 -13.71
N ALA A 88 -2.55 8.45 -14.17
CA ALA A 88 -3.83 8.38 -13.47
C ALA A 88 -3.77 7.52 -12.19
N ALA A 89 -2.87 6.53 -12.14
CA ALA A 89 -2.63 5.74 -10.94
C ALA A 89 -1.79 6.49 -9.91
N GLU A 90 -0.83 7.31 -10.36
CA GLU A 90 0.06 8.09 -9.49
C GLU A 90 -0.54 9.43 -9.04
N LEU A 91 -1.44 10.02 -9.82
CA LEU A 91 -2.00 11.36 -9.59
C LEU A 91 -3.52 11.35 -9.80
N ILE A 92 -4.23 12.06 -8.93
CA ILE A 92 -5.63 12.47 -9.17
C ILE A 92 -5.59 13.48 -10.32
N MET A 93 -5.59 13.00 -11.56
CA MET A 93 -5.59 13.84 -12.75
C MET A 93 -6.85 14.70 -12.79
N ASN A 94 -6.69 15.98 -13.10
CA ASN A 94 -7.81 16.88 -13.34
C ASN A 94 -8.48 16.49 -14.66
N ARG A 95 -9.70 15.95 -14.55
CA ARG A 95 -10.50 15.51 -15.70
C ARG A 95 -10.80 16.64 -16.69
N ASP A 96 -10.74 17.89 -16.25
CA ASP A 96 -11.01 19.05 -17.11
C ASP A 96 -9.88 19.31 -18.13
N ASP A 97 -8.65 18.87 -17.85
CA ASP A 97 -7.48 19.12 -18.71
C ASP A 97 -7.28 18.05 -19.78
N PHE A 98 -7.71 16.80 -19.51
CA PHE A 98 -7.46 15.63 -20.38
C PHE A 98 -8.71 14.83 -20.74
N GLY A 99 -9.88 15.16 -20.18
CA GLY A 99 -11.09 14.35 -20.34
C GLY A 99 -10.93 12.97 -19.69
N ASN A 100 -11.38 11.93 -20.39
CA ASN A 100 -11.34 10.54 -19.92
C ASN A 100 -10.27 9.70 -20.66
N GLY A 101 -9.24 10.33 -21.25
CA GLY A 101 -8.20 9.63 -22.02
C GLY A 101 -6.92 10.44 -22.23
N PRO A 102 -5.89 9.87 -22.90
CA PRO A 102 -4.59 10.52 -23.12
C PRO A 102 -4.63 11.73 -24.06
N SER A 103 -5.69 11.89 -24.85
CA SER A 103 -5.91 13.03 -25.74
C SER A 103 -7.36 13.53 -25.65
N PRO A 104 -7.64 14.79 -26.02
CA PRO A 104 -8.98 15.39 -25.89
C PRO A 104 -10.10 14.65 -26.64
N GLU A 105 -9.77 13.97 -27.73
CA GLU A 105 -10.72 13.22 -28.58
C GLU A 105 -10.70 11.71 -28.31
N SER A 106 -10.12 11.30 -27.18
CA SER A 106 -9.97 9.89 -26.81
C SER A 106 -10.62 9.57 -25.48
N TYR A 107 -11.03 8.32 -25.36
CA TYR A 107 -11.66 7.78 -24.17
C TYR A 107 -11.01 6.44 -23.84
N VAL A 108 -10.60 6.28 -22.59
CA VAL A 108 -10.00 5.08 -22.05
C VAL A 108 -10.77 4.68 -20.80
N GLU A 109 -11.46 3.55 -20.86
CA GLU A 109 -12.21 2.99 -19.74
C GLU A 109 -11.48 1.76 -19.20
N PRO A 110 -10.88 1.85 -18.00
CA PRO A 110 -10.29 0.70 -17.34
C PRO A 110 -11.36 -0.09 -16.56
N GLU A 111 -11.38 -1.39 -16.76
CA GLU A 111 -12.07 -2.35 -15.90
C GLU A 111 -11.03 -3.08 -15.05
N ILE A 112 -11.24 -3.07 -13.73
CA ILE A 112 -10.32 -3.64 -12.75
C ILE A 112 -10.81 -5.02 -12.31
N HIS A 113 -9.98 -6.04 -12.53
CA HIS A 113 -10.29 -7.42 -12.16
C HIS A 113 -9.78 -7.74 -10.76
N TRP A 114 -10.44 -7.20 -9.73
CA TRP A 114 -10.04 -7.39 -8.32
C TRP A 114 -9.96 -8.87 -7.89
N HIS A 115 -10.72 -9.74 -8.55
CA HIS A 115 -10.73 -11.18 -8.27
C HIS A 115 -9.50 -11.93 -8.83
N LEU A 116 -8.62 -11.27 -9.60
CA LEU A 116 -7.41 -11.84 -10.21
C LEU A 116 -6.12 -11.19 -9.67
N ILE A 117 -6.17 -10.54 -8.51
CA ILE A 117 -4.98 -9.94 -7.89
C ILE A 117 -4.01 -11.02 -7.43
N LYS A 118 -2.72 -10.84 -7.74
CA LYS A 118 -1.64 -11.71 -7.27
C LYS A 118 -0.59 -10.86 -6.53
N GLU A 119 -0.10 -11.34 -5.40
CA GLU A 119 1.05 -10.75 -4.72
C GLU A 119 2.33 -11.13 -5.46
N MET A 120 3.21 -10.16 -5.70
CA MET A 120 4.50 -10.39 -6.32
C MET A 120 5.50 -10.89 -5.29
N PRO A 121 6.33 -11.89 -5.63
CA PRO A 121 7.56 -12.11 -4.90
C PRO A 121 8.47 -10.88 -5.05
N ASP A 122 9.34 -10.62 -4.07
CA ASP A 122 10.21 -9.43 -3.96
C ASP A 122 11.19 -9.19 -5.13
N ARG A 123 11.12 -9.98 -6.20
CA ARG A 123 11.88 -9.82 -7.45
C ARG A 123 11.01 -10.16 -8.66
N LEU A 124 10.83 -9.17 -9.54
CA LEU A 124 10.63 -9.42 -10.97
C LEU A 124 11.98 -9.89 -11.51
N ASP A 125 12.28 -11.17 -11.36
CA ASP A 125 13.21 -11.79 -12.30
C ASP A 125 12.42 -11.98 -13.60
N GLU A 126 13.01 -11.47 -14.68
CA GLU A 126 12.67 -11.74 -16.09
C GLU A 126 11.85 -10.69 -16.88
N ASP A 127 12.20 -10.66 -18.16
CA ASP A 127 12.05 -9.64 -19.19
C ASP A 127 10.62 -9.04 -19.30
N PRO A 128 10.45 -7.70 -19.26
CA PRO A 128 9.13 -7.05 -19.40
C PRO A 128 8.44 -7.31 -20.75
N ASP A 129 9.17 -7.81 -21.74
CA ASP A 129 8.63 -8.13 -23.07
C ASP A 129 7.93 -9.52 -23.15
N GLU A 130 8.04 -10.37 -22.12
CA GLU A 130 7.37 -11.69 -22.03
C GLU A 130 6.52 -11.84 -20.75
N PRO A 131 5.36 -11.16 -20.65
CA PRO A 131 4.55 -11.14 -19.44
C PRO A 131 3.86 -12.48 -19.13
N ASP A 132 3.71 -13.38 -20.10
CA ASP A 132 3.01 -14.65 -19.86
C ASP A 132 3.82 -15.60 -18.97
N PHE A 133 5.15 -15.59 -19.11
CA PHE A 133 6.07 -16.43 -18.34
C PHE A 133 6.38 -15.86 -16.94
N SER A 134 6.60 -14.55 -16.83
CA SER A 134 6.99 -13.93 -15.57
C SER A 134 5.81 -13.66 -14.60
N TRP A 135 4.57 -13.61 -15.09
CA TRP A 135 3.38 -13.26 -14.28
C TRP A 135 2.53 -14.49 -13.92
N GLY A 136 3.00 -15.70 -14.27
CA GLY A 136 2.34 -16.97 -13.94
C GLY A 136 0.95 -17.10 -14.55
N TYR A 137 0.76 -16.58 -15.77
CA TYR A 137 -0.45 -16.76 -16.57
C TYR A 137 -0.22 -17.83 -17.64
N HIS A 138 0.19 -19.03 -17.23
CA HIS A 138 -0.03 -20.20 -18.07
C HIS A 138 -1.52 -20.53 -18.02
N ILE A 139 -2.29 -20.01 -18.97
CA ILE A 139 -3.56 -20.62 -19.35
C ILE A 139 -3.17 -21.82 -20.21
N ASP A 140 -3.44 -23.03 -19.72
CA ASP A 140 -3.27 -24.24 -20.51
C ASP A 140 -4.18 -24.12 -21.76
N PRO A 141 -3.67 -24.28 -22.99
CA PRO A 141 -4.53 -24.25 -24.18
C PRO A 141 -5.70 -25.24 -24.13
N ASP A 142 -5.60 -26.28 -23.29
CA ASP A 142 -6.65 -27.26 -23.05
C ASP A 142 -7.74 -26.79 -22.06
N ASP A 143 -7.55 -25.65 -21.39
CA ASP A 143 -8.55 -25.01 -20.49
C ASP A 143 -9.47 -24.01 -21.24
N ILE A 144 -9.40 -23.94 -22.58
CA ILE A 144 -10.23 -23.08 -23.46
C ILE A 144 -11.24 -23.92 -24.27
#